data_AF-A0A8H4T8U3-F1
#
_entry.id   AF-A0A8H4T8U3-F1
#
_cell.length_a   1.000
_cell.length_b   1.000
_cell.length_c   1.000
_cell.angle_alpha   90.00
_cell.angle_beta   90.00
_cell.angle_gamma   90.00
#
_symmetry.space_group_name_H-M   'P 1'
#
loop_
_entity.id
_entity.type
_entity.pdbx_description
1 polymer ?
#
loop_
_entity_poly.entity_id
_entity_poly.type
_entity_poly.pdbx_seq_one_letter_code
_entity_poly.pdbx_strand_id
1 'polypeptide(L)'
;MRFDITVILASLALTTSANRKEVFTTCAGFTFSSNEAWLYTDYGTYKFNAEKGCRATSVPAMVEFCVDWDNKRSHFRFSGQGKRCMVQDSESAYGCAATYWLA
;
A
#
# COMPACT_ATOMS: atom_id res chain seq x y z
N MET A 1 6.78 -43.92 2.21
CA MET A 1 7.33 -42.60 2.53
C MET A 1 6.28 -41.87 3.36
N ARG A 2 6.46 -41.76 4.68
CA ARG A 2 5.59 -40.92 5.53
C ARG A 2 6.13 -39.50 5.41
N PHE A 3 5.47 -38.67 4.60
CA PHE A 3 5.76 -37.24 4.59
C PHE A 3 5.25 -36.68 5.91
N ASP A 4 6.17 -36.19 6.74
CA ASP A 4 5.87 -35.52 8.00
C ASP A 4 5.02 -34.28 7.71
N ILE A 5 3.71 -34.40 7.97
CA ILE A 5 2.70 -33.35 7.78
C ILE A 5 3.08 -32.07 8.55
N THR A 6 3.88 -32.21 9.61
CA THR A 6 4.47 -31.12 10.41
C THR A 6 5.37 -30.20 9.58
N VAL A 7 6.10 -30.71 8.59
CA VAL A 7 6.98 -29.90 7.71
C VAL A 7 6.14 -29.04 6.75
N ILE A 8 5.00 -29.57 6.29
CA ILE A 8 4.09 -28.84 5.39
C ILE A 8 3.41 -27.68 6.14
N LEU A 9 2.99 -27.90 7.39
CA LEU A 9 2.40 -26.85 8.23
C LEU A 9 3.38 -25.73 8.58
N ALA A 10 4.67 -26.04 8.81
CA ALA A 10 5.70 -25.03 9.06
C ALA A 10 5.97 -24.14 7.83
N SER A 11 5.78 -24.68 6.61
CA SER A 11 5.93 -23.90 5.37
C SER A 11 4.76 -22.94 5.09
N LEU A 12 3.58 -23.18 5.67
CA LEU A 12 2.43 -22.29 5.52
C LEU A 12 2.50 -21.07 6.46
N ALA A 13 3.37 -21.11 7.47
CA ALA A 13 3.68 -19.98 8.34
C ALA A 13 4.65 -18.96 7.71
N LEU A 14 5.14 -19.22 6.49
CA LEU A 14 6.03 -18.31 5.78
C LEU A 14 5.26 -17.07 5.31
N THR A 15 5.49 -15.97 6.04
CA THR A 15 5.37 -14.58 5.56
C THR A 15 3.95 -14.06 5.30
N THR A 16 3.15 -13.90 6.37
CA THR A 16 2.18 -12.81 6.38
C THR A 16 2.91 -11.48 6.56
N SER A 17 3.73 -11.09 5.59
CA SER A 17 4.22 -9.73 5.55
C SER A 17 3.09 -8.83 5.10
N ALA A 18 2.49 -8.18 6.09
CA ALA A 18 1.55 -7.11 5.84
C ALA A 18 2.34 -5.91 5.32
N ASN A 19 2.41 -5.75 4.00
CA ASN A 19 2.87 -4.51 3.40
C ASN A 19 1.90 -3.40 3.85
N ARG A 20 2.44 -2.32 4.43
CA ARG A 20 1.67 -1.17 4.89
C ARG A 20 2.07 0.04 4.06
N LYS A 21 1.10 0.85 3.68
CA LYS A 21 1.37 2.19 3.15
C LYS A 21 0.90 3.24 4.15
N GLU A 22 1.63 4.31 4.25
CA GLU A 22 1.25 5.50 4.99
C GLU A 22 1.27 6.68 4.04
N VAL A 23 0.14 7.38 3.92
CA VAL A 23 0.01 8.53 3.04
C VAL A 23 -0.19 9.76 3.90
N PHE A 24 0.61 10.78 3.62
CA PHE A 24 0.55 12.06 4.30
C PHE A 24 -0.21 13.02 3.39
N THR A 25 -1.45 13.27 3.76
CA THR A 25 -2.31 14.19 3.01
C THR A 25 -2.25 15.56 3.66
N THR A 26 -1.85 16.54 2.85
CA THR A 26 -1.82 17.94 3.23
C THR A 26 -3.01 18.68 2.63
N CYS A 27 -3.67 19.47 3.46
CA CYS A 27 -4.77 20.32 3.07
C CYS A 27 -4.36 21.77 3.23
N ALA A 28 -4.23 22.49 2.12
CA ALA A 28 -3.97 23.93 2.11
C ALA A 28 -5.16 24.63 1.41
N GLY A 29 -6.05 25.22 2.21
CA GLY A 29 -7.27 25.85 1.70
C GLY A 29 -8.21 24.84 1.03
N PHE A 30 -8.50 25.03 -0.26
CA PHE A 30 -9.34 24.14 -1.08
C PHE A 30 -8.56 23.04 -1.82
N THR A 31 -7.23 22.98 -1.66
CA THR A 31 -6.38 22.05 -2.40
C THR A 31 -5.97 20.88 -1.51
N PHE A 32 -6.25 19.67 -1.98
CA PHE A 32 -5.78 18.41 -1.38
C PHE A 32 -4.56 17.90 -2.14
N SER A 33 -3.49 17.63 -1.41
CA SER A 33 -2.30 17.01 -1.97
C SER A 33 -1.88 15.81 -1.12
N SER A 34 -1.98 14.63 -1.73
CA SER A 34 -1.47 13.36 -1.20
C SER A 34 -0.19 12.99 -1.93
N ASN A 35 0.77 13.91 -2.02
CA ASN A 35 1.97 13.70 -2.83
C ASN A 35 3.05 12.91 -2.10
N GLU A 36 2.99 12.83 -0.76
CA GLU A 36 4.01 12.15 0.03
C GLU A 36 3.44 10.90 0.68
N ALA A 37 4.04 9.76 0.37
CA ALA A 37 3.70 8.50 1.00
C ALA A 37 4.93 7.62 1.21
N TRP A 38 4.81 6.75 2.19
CA TRP A 38 5.80 5.76 2.57
C TRP A 38 5.19 4.37 2.43
N LEU A 39 5.92 3.49 1.77
CA LEU A 39 5.56 2.09 1.61
C LEU A 39 6.53 1.25 2.44
N TYR A 40 5.97 0.55 3.41
CA TYR A 40 6.66 -0.40 4.27
C TYR A 40 6.46 -1.79 3.70
N THR A 41 7.58 -2.41 3.33
CA THR A 41 7.64 -3.76 2.76
C THR A 41 8.71 -4.57 3.47
N ASP A 42 8.76 -5.87 3.22
CA ASP A 42 9.85 -6.72 3.72
C ASP A 42 11.24 -6.28 3.23
N TYR A 43 11.29 -5.60 2.09
CA TYR A 43 12.53 -5.10 1.50
C TYR A 43 13.00 -3.78 2.16
N GLY A 44 12.14 -3.14 2.95
CA GLY A 44 12.41 -1.87 3.60
C GLY A 44 11.29 -0.84 3.41
N THR A 45 11.65 0.41 3.70
CA THR A 45 10.74 1.56 3.64
C THR A 45 11.09 2.45 2.45
N TYR A 46 10.10 2.76 1.62
CA TYR A 46 10.31 3.49 0.37
C TYR A 46 9.36 4.68 0.25
N LYS A 47 9.92 5.86 -0.06
CA LYS A 47 9.11 7.04 -0.37
C LYS A 47 8.57 6.92 -1.80
N PHE A 48 7.29 7.22 -1.99
CA PHE A 48 6.66 7.27 -3.31
C PHE A 48 5.64 8.40 -3.38
N ASN A 49 5.33 8.85 -4.60
CA ASN A 49 4.25 9.82 -4.83
C ASN A 49 2.90 9.12 -4.59
N ALA A 50 1.95 9.71 -3.88
CA ALA A 50 0.64 9.11 -3.61
C ALA A 50 -0.53 9.70 -4.46
N GLU A 51 -0.25 10.47 -5.51
CA GLU A 51 -1.25 10.97 -6.48
C GLU A 51 -2.11 9.86 -7.09
N LYS A 52 -3.30 10.16 -7.61
CA LYS A 52 -4.11 9.11 -8.26
C LYS A 52 -3.40 8.51 -9.48
N GLY A 53 -3.56 7.20 -9.69
CA GLY A 53 -3.06 6.49 -10.88
C GLY A 53 -1.92 5.51 -10.61
N CYS A 54 -1.37 4.96 -11.69
CA CYS A 54 -0.33 3.93 -11.68
C CYS A 54 1.04 4.50 -11.97
N ARG A 55 2.06 4.02 -11.27
CA ARG A 55 3.45 4.45 -11.45
C ARG A 55 4.45 3.41 -11.00
N ALA A 56 5.68 3.59 -11.48
CA ALA A 56 6.83 2.84 -11.00
C ALA A 56 7.18 3.27 -9.56
N THR A 57 7.73 2.34 -8.80
CA THR A 57 8.27 2.60 -7.46
C THR A 57 9.73 2.17 -7.42
N SER A 58 10.45 2.60 -6.38
CA SER A 58 11.82 2.16 -6.10
C SER A 58 11.88 0.82 -5.36
N VAL A 59 10.73 0.15 -5.14
CA VAL A 59 10.69 -1.13 -4.45
C VAL A 59 11.20 -2.24 -5.38
N PRO A 60 12.22 -3.01 -4.96
CA PRO A 60 12.74 -4.11 -5.76
C PRO A 60 11.67 -5.10 -6.17
N ALA A 61 11.74 -5.58 -7.41
CA ALA A 61 10.81 -6.54 -8.01
C ALA A 61 9.33 -6.10 -8.09
N MET A 62 8.98 -4.88 -7.68
CA MET A 62 7.65 -4.34 -7.86
C MET A 62 7.50 -3.77 -9.27
N VAL A 63 6.57 -4.35 -10.03
CA VAL A 63 6.39 -4.00 -11.44
C VAL A 63 5.24 -3.01 -11.65
N GLU A 64 4.33 -2.90 -10.68
CA GLU A 64 3.16 -2.04 -10.79
C GLU A 64 2.72 -1.60 -9.39
N PHE A 65 2.46 -0.31 -9.26
CA PHE A 65 1.82 0.27 -8.08
C PHE A 65 0.80 1.33 -8.52
N CYS A 66 -0.44 1.19 -8.08
CA CYS A 66 -1.54 2.10 -8.43
C CYS A 66 -2.28 2.56 -7.19
N VAL A 67 -2.63 3.84 -7.15
CA VAL A 67 -3.46 4.44 -6.09
C VAL A 67 -4.80 4.85 -6.67
N ASP A 68 -5.87 4.39 -6.03
CA ASP A 68 -7.27 4.63 -6.41
C ASP A 68 -7.98 5.27 -5.21
N TRP A 69 -7.95 6.60 -5.16
CA TRP A 69 -8.55 7.39 -4.09
C TRP A 69 -10.07 7.32 -4.09
N ASP A 70 -10.72 7.24 -5.26
CA ASP A 70 -12.18 7.15 -5.37
C ASP A 70 -12.72 5.91 -4.63
N ASN A 71 -11.97 4.81 -4.69
CA ASN A 71 -12.32 3.55 -4.05
C ASN A 71 -11.52 3.27 -2.76
N LYS A 72 -10.80 4.27 -2.23
CA LYS A 72 -9.97 4.19 -1.02
C LYS A 72 -9.05 2.95 -0.98
N ARG A 73 -8.46 2.62 -2.13
CA ARG A 73 -7.66 1.41 -2.32
C ARG A 73 -6.37 1.70 -3.07
N SER A 74 -5.42 0.79 -2.95
CA SER A 74 -4.22 0.76 -3.79
C SER A 74 -3.93 -0.66 -4.23
N HIS A 75 -3.30 -0.78 -5.38
CA HIS A 75 -2.93 -2.06 -5.95
C HIS A 75 -1.43 -2.11 -6.17
N PHE A 76 -0.86 -3.27 -5.95
CA PHE A 76 0.55 -3.51 -6.26
C PHE A 76 0.73 -4.89 -6.84
N ARG A 77 1.79 -5.06 -7.63
CA ARG A 77 2.15 -6.33 -8.22
C ARG A 77 3.66 -6.48 -8.24
N PHE A 78 4.12 -7.65 -7.82
CA PHE A 78 5.50 -8.07 -7.96
C PHE A 78 5.65 -8.94 -9.19
N SER A 79 6.86 -8.96 -9.78
CA SER A 79 7.17 -9.87 -10.89
C SER A 79 6.91 -11.32 -10.47
N GLY A 80 6.18 -12.07 -11.30
CA GLY A 80 5.78 -13.45 -11.01
C GLY A 80 4.66 -13.63 -9.98
N GLN A 81 4.07 -12.55 -9.46
CA GLN A 81 2.91 -12.59 -8.56
C GLN A 81 1.67 -11.97 -9.20
N GLY A 82 0.50 -12.36 -8.69
CA GLY A 82 -0.78 -11.72 -9.03
C GLY A 82 -0.90 -10.31 -8.45
N LYS A 83 -1.88 -9.55 -8.95
CA LYS A 83 -2.21 -8.22 -8.39
C LYS A 83 -2.74 -8.39 -6.97
N ARG A 84 -2.17 -7.63 -6.02
CA ARG A 84 -2.60 -7.57 -4.62
C ARG A 84 -3.23 -6.21 -4.34
N CYS A 85 -4.25 -6.20 -3.50
CA CYS A 85 -4.95 -4.99 -3.09
C CYS A 85 -4.56 -4.63 -1.65
N MET A 86 -4.36 -3.34 -1.39
CA MET A 86 -4.28 -2.73 -0.09
C MET A 86 -5.51 -1.84 0.09
N VAL A 87 -6.25 -2.07 1.16
CA VAL A 87 -7.35 -1.20 1.58
C VAL A 87 -6.79 -0.19 2.57
N GLN A 88 -7.28 1.05 2.51
CA GLN A 88 -6.95 2.06 3.51
C GLN A 88 -7.59 1.69 4.85
N ASP A 89 -6.77 1.54 5.90
CA ASP A 89 -7.24 1.18 7.25
C ASP A 89 -7.48 2.41 8.15
N SER A 90 -6.76 3.48 7.89
CA SER A 90 -6.69 4.69 8.70
C SER A 90 -6.35 5.89 7.84
N GLU A 91 -6.66 7.09 8.32
CA GLU A 91 -6.33 8.34 7.64
C GLU A 91 -5.69 9.33 8.60
N SER A 92 -4.50 9.80 8.24
CA SER A 92 -3.77 10.85 8.92
C SER A 92 -3.87 12.14 8.09
N ALA A 93 -5.04 12.77 8.11
CA ALA A 93 -5.30 14.02 7.43
C ALA A 93 -4.89 15.21 8.31
N TYR A 94 -3.77 15.87 7.97
CA TYR A 94 -3.29 17.03 8.72
C TYR A 94 -3.82 18.34 8.11
N GLY A 95 -4.60 19.09 8.90
CA GLY A 95 -5.12 20.42 8.51
C GLY A 95 -6.37 20.39 7.63
N CYS A 96 -7.00 19.23 7.43
CA CYS A 96 -8.20 19.08 6.62
C CYS A 96 -9.46 19.38 7.46
N ALA A 97 -10.36 20.25 6.99
CA ALA A 97 -11.62 20.49 7.70
C ALA A 97 -12.55 19.28 7.62
N ALA A 98 -13.28 18.99 8.69
CA ALA A 98 -14.15 17.81 8.84
C ALA A 98 -15.30 17.71 7.80
N THR A 99 -15.54 18.75 7.01
CA THR A 99 -16.68 18.87 6.09
C THR A 99 -16.49 18.19 4.74
N TYR A 100 -15.29 17.70 4.41
CA TYR A 100 -14.97 17.24 3.04
C TYR A 100 -15.00 15.72 2.87
N TRP A 101 -15.45 14.95 3.87
CA TRP A 101 -15.65 13.49 3.81
C TRP A 101 -16.94 13.05 3.10
N LEU A 102 -17.74 14.00 2.60
CA LEU A 102 -19.08 13.81 2.03
C LEU A 102 -19.18 14.05 0.52
N ALA A 103 -18.05 14.15 -0.19
CA ALA A 103 -18.03 14.27 -1.65
C ALA A 103 -17.62 12.96 -2.32
#